data_AF-A0A9N9YMA3-F1
#
_entry.id   AF-A0A9N9YMA3-F1
#
_cell.length_a   1.000
_cell.length_b   1.000
_cell.length_c   1.000
_cell.angle_alpha   90.00
_cell.angle_beta   90.00
_cell.angle_gamma   90.00
#
_symmetry.space_group_name_H-M   'P 1'
#
loop_
_entity.id
_entity.type
_entity.pdbx_description
1 polymer ?
#
loop_
_entity_poly.entity_id
_entity_poly.type
_entity_poly.pdbx_seq_one_letter_code
_entity_poly.pdbx_strand_id
1 'polypeptide(L)'
;MYALRPQLRRGSTRLLQASSRRRLQARETLTCLQTRSQATAASPTSGKRPSRDNGLAAPSPSQLHSKHATAGVAAQASYSTVAPAISEPIIHDIFEDVTCTWQYVVADPVTLTAAIVDPVLDFDPVSRAITTNSADKLLSVVKENGYKVSRILETHAHADHLTAASYLQKRLGDEQGGFQPSIGIGKRIGGVQKFFGTRYGVPGEEYSVVFDKLFEDEETFKIGSLDASVMHLPGHTPDHIGYRIGDNVFCGDSIFHTDIGTARCDFPGGSASTLFQSTHKLLELPDTVKIWVGHDYPPEGRDGPVAWASVKDHKAENKHLKAGVTEEEFVALRNKRDAGLGEPRLLHQSLQVNIRGGRLPLPNDRGERMLLTPLNTRGAEW
;
A
#
# COMPACT_ATOMS: atom_id res chain seq x y z
N MET A 1 -31.45 -3.82 -68.63
CA MET A 1 -31.41 -2.54 -69.35
C MET A 1 -30.46 -1.61 -68.62
N TYR A 2 -29.40 -1.17 -69.33
CA TYR A 2 -28.48 -0.03 -69.15
C TYR A 2 -28.42 0.65 -67.75
N ALA A 3 -27.36 0.55 -66.94
CA ALA A 3 -25.98 1.07 -67.08
C ALA A 3 -25.89 2.60 -67.24
N LEU A 4 -25.17 3.28 -66.32
CA LEU A 4 -24.02 4.17 -66.58
C LEU A 4 -23.55 4.95 -65.33
N ARG A 5 -22.29 4.72 -64.93
CA ARG A 5 -21.38 5.74 -64.35
C ARG A 5 -20.63 6.42 -65.52
N PRO A 6 -20.14 7.65 -65.36
CA PRO A 6 -18.67 7.89 -65.32
C PRO A 6 -18.25 9.02 -64.34
N GLN A 7 -17.22 8.84 -63.49
CA GLN A 7 -15.80 9.25 -63.62
C GLN A 7 -15.44 10.77 -63.67
N LEU A 8 -14.79 11.22 -62.57
CA LEU A 8 -13.51 11.97 -62.43
C LEU A 8 -13.25 13.34 -63.12
N ARG A 9 -12.83 14.33 -62.30
CA ARG A 9 -11.70 15.30 -62.47
C ARG A 9 -11.54 16.11 -61.15
N ARG A 10 -10.45 15.98 -60.38
CA ARG A 10 -9.10 16.62 -60.38
C ARG A 10 -9.06 18.16 -60.26
N GLY A 11 -8.34 18.62 -59.22
CA GLY A 11 -7.81 19.99 -58.99
C GLY A 11 -7.66 20.26 -57.49
N SER A 12 -6.58 19.87 -56.80
CA SER A 12 -5.24 20.47 -56.65
C SER A 12 -5.16 21.83 -55.93
N THR A 13 -4.42 21.79 -54.80
CA THR A 13 -3.53 22.82 -54.20
C THR A 13 -4.09 24.11 -53.62
N ARG A 14 -3.95 24.26 -52.29
CA ARG A 14 -3.08 25.29 -51.68
C ARG A 14 -2.66 24.95 -50.26
N LEU A 15 -1.34 25.02 -50.04
CA LEU A 15 -0.67 25.14 -48.73
C LEU A 15 -1.01 26.48 -48.07
N LEU A 16 -0.97 26.50 -46.73
CA LEU A 16 -0.42 27.54 -45.83
C LEU A 16 -0.50 26.99 -44.39
N GLN A 17 0.60 26.41 -43.88
CA GLN A 17 1.50 26.98 -42.87
C GLN A 17 0.86 27.35 -41.51
N ALA A 18 1.23 26.52 -40.53
CA ALA A 18 1.68 26.83 -39.17
C ALA A 18 1.05 28.02 -38.42
N SER A 19 0.34 27.70 -37.33
CA SER A 19 0.57 28.43 -36.07
C SER A 19 0.56 27.45 -34.90
N SER A 20 1.69 27.40 -34.22
CA SER A 20 1.90 26.71 -32.96
C SER A 20 1.03 27.37 -31.87
N ARG A 21 0.00 26.68 -31.40
CA ARG A 21 -0.57 26.94 -30.08
C ARG A 21 -0.24 25.75 -29.21
N ARG A 22 0.86 25.86 -28.46
CA ARG A 22 1.08 25.08 -27.24
C ARG A 22 -0.14 25.35 -26.35
N ARG A 23 -1.10 24.42 -26.30
CA ARG A 23 -1.99 24.33 -25.16
C ARG A 23 -1.10 23.86 -24.01
N LEU A 24 -0.78 24.78 -23.09
CA LEU A 24 -0.50 24.36 -21.72
C LEU A 24 -1.78 23.68 -21.25
N GLN A 25 -1.82 22.35 -21.31
CA GLN A 25 -2.62 21.61 -20.35
C GLN A 25 -1.93 21.83 -19.01
N ALA A 26 -2.49 22.73 -18.20
CA ALA A 26 -2.30 22.63 -16.77
C ALA A 26 -2.81 21.24 -16.39
N ARG A 27 -1.88 20.29 -16.20
CA ARG A 27 -2.14 19.14 -15.36
C ARG A 27 -2.39 19.74 -13.99
N GLU A 28 -3.66 19.88 -13.62
CA GLU A 28 -4.01 19.77 -12.21
C GLU A 28 -3.58 18.35 -11.81
N THR A 29 -2.34 18.21 -11.36
CA THR A 29 -1.93 17.09 -10.55
C THR A 29 -2.87 17.14 -9.35
N LEU A 30 -3.88 16.27 -9.34
CA LEU A 30 -4.64 15.90 -8.16
C LEU A 30 -3.62 15.36 -7.16
N THR A 31 -3.01 16.26 -6.41
CA THR A 31 -2.11 15.92 -5.34
C THR A 31 -2.93 15.30 -4.22
N CYS A 32 -2.26 14.44 -3.46
CA CYS A 32 -2.68 13.83 -2.22
C CYS A 32 -3.36 14.86 -1.27
N LEU A 33 -4.67 15.08 -1.45
CA LEU A 33 -5.45 16.05 -0.69
C LEU A 33 -6.46 15.29 0.17
N GLN A 34 -6.06 15.03 1.41
CA GLN A 34 -7.06 14.95 2.48
C GLN A 34 -7.76 16.31 2.56
N THR A 35 -9.09 16.29 2.63
CA THR A 35 -9.96 17.47 2.74
C THR A 35 -9.52 18.36 3.92
N ARG A 36 -8.77 19.43 3.65
CA ARG A 36 -8.41 20.43 4.66
C ARG A 36 -9.64 21.28 4.98
N SER A 37 -10.19 21.14 6.18
CA SER A 37 -11.00 22.18 6.82
C SER A 37 -10.07 23.33 7.23
N GLN A 38 -10.21 24.51 6.62
CA GLN A 38 -9.41 25.69 6.97
C GLN A 38 -9.98 26.36 8.22
N ALA A 39 -9.20 26.39 9.29
CA ALA A 39 -9.35 27.37 10.38
C ALA A 39 -8.05 28.18 10.45
N THR A 40 -8.14 29.46 10.08
CA THR A 40 -7.04 30.44 10.07
C THR A 40 -6.81 31.03 11.45
N ALA A 41 -5.56 31.07 11.91
CA ALA A 41 -5.09 32.04 12.90
C ALA A 41 -3.60 32.36 12.66
N ALA A 42 -3.26 33.65 12.75
CA ALA A 42 -2.01 34.25 12.33
C ALA A 42 -0.88 34.20 13.41
N SER A 43 0.36 33.97 12.93
CA SER A 43 1.71 34.58 13.22
C SER A 43 1.94 35.49 14.46
N PRO A 44 3.21 35.79 14.92
CA PRO A 44 4.53 35.69 14.23
C PRO A 44 5.82 35.37 15.07
N THR A 45 6.97 35.34 14.35
CA THR A 45 8.36 35.79 14.67
C THR A 45 9.32 34.97 15.59
N SER A 46 10.45 34.48 15.01
CA SER A 46 11.87 34.96 15.12
C SER A 46 12.62 34.51 16.38
N GLY A 47 13.89 34.10 16.41
CA GLY A 47 14.97 33.97 15.44
C GLY A 47 16.28 33.53 16.12
N LYS A 48 17.27 33.17 15.28
CA LYS A 48 18.75 33.20 15.47
C LYS A 48 19.46 32.30 16.51
N ARG A 49 20.32 31.44 15.95
CA ARG A 49 21.55 30.81 16.51
C ARG A 49 22.56 31.83 17.04
N PRO A 50 23.57 31.35 17.81
CA PRO A 50 24.91 31.30 17.22
C PRO A 50 25.73 30.02 17.50
N SER A 51 26.75 29.88 16.65
CA SER A 51 27.83 28.90 16.54
C SER A 51 29.00 29.10 17.52
N ARG A 52 29.79 28.03 17.75
CA ARG A 52 31.29 27.97 17.79
C ARG A 52 31.70 26.53 18.15
N ASP A 53 32.37 25.75 17.30
CA ASP A 53 33.78 25.74 16.86
C ASP A 53 34.80 25.07 17.82
N ASN A 54 35.52 24.11 17.21
CA ASN A 54 36.91 23.67 17.39
C ASN A 54 37.35 22.57 18.37
N GLY A 55 38.11 21.62 17.80
CA GLY A 55 39.35 21.07 18.37
C GLY A 55 39.33 19.56 18.62
N LEU A 56 39.59 18.70 17.63
CA LEU A 56 40.92 18.12 17.27
C LEU A 56 41.61 17.30 18.38
N ALA A 57 41.79 16.01 18.08
CA ALA A 57 43.06 15.28 18.03
C ALA A 57 43.10 13.96 18.85
N ALA A 58 43.24 12.87 18.09
CA ALA A 58 43.79 11.59 18.56
C ALA A 58 45.31 11.69 18.76
N PRO A 59 45.91 10.69 19.44
CA PRO A 59 46.80 9.81 18.66
C PRO A 59 46.73 8.32 19.04
N SER A 60 47.11 7.49 18.07
CA SER A 60 47.40 6.04 18.14
C SER A 60 48.85 5.80 18.65
N PRO A 61 49.51 4.63 18.42
CA PRO A 61 49.21 3.23 18.77
C PRO A 61 50.40 2.54 19.51
N SER A 62 50.23 1.35 20.08
CA SER A 62 51.34 0.40 20.33
C SER A 62 50.81 -1.05 20.43
N GLN A 63 51.15 -1.89 19.46
CA GLN A 63 52.17 -2.97 19.50
C GLN A 63 51.80 -4.15 20.42
N LEU A 64 51.35 -5.26 19.81
CA LEU A 64 52.13 -6.50 19.54
C LEU A 64 52.46 -7.27 20.82
N HIS A 65 52.09 -8.56 20.88
CA HIS A 65 53.00 -9.67 21.20
C HIS A 65 52.32 -11.03 20.95
N SER A 66 52.99 -11.80 20.07
CA SER A 66 53.13 -13.26 19.95
C SER A 66 52.14 -14.23 20.61
N LYS A 67 51.85 -15.34 19.91
CA LYS A 67 52.34 -16.68 20.31
C LYS A 67 52.10 -17.77 19.25
N HIS A 68 53.18 -18.52 19.02
CA HIS A 68 53.34 -19.93 18.65
C HIS A 68 52.47 -20.62 17.60
N ALA A 69 53.18 -21.11 16.57
CA ALA A 69 52.80 -22.24 15.75
C ALA A 69 53.00 -23.56 16.52
N THR A 70 51.99 -24.43 16.43
CA THR A 70 52.12 -25.89 16.60
C THR A 70 51.28 -26.57 15.53
N ALA A 71 51.93 -27.47 14.80
CA ALA A 71 51.33 -28.27 13.74
C ALA A 71 50.54 -29.45 14.29
N GLY A 72 49.46 -29.81 13.58
CA GLY A 72 49.06 -31.20 13.37
C GLY A 72 47.93 -31.75 14.24
N VAL A 73 46.68 -31.56 13.80
CA VAL A 73 45.62 -32.60 13.82
C VAL A 73 44.75 -32.37 12.59
N ALA A 74 44.54 -33.40 11.77
CA ALA A 74 43.62 -33.37 10.64
C ALA A 74 42.19 -33.10 11.14
N ALA A 75 41.70 -31.88 10.92
CA ALA A 75 40.32 -31.54 11.21
C ALA A 75 39.43 -32.14 10.12
N GLN A 76 38.61 -33.11 10.51
CA GLN A 76 37.45 -33.55 9.75
C GLN A 76 36.64 -32.31 9.35
N ALA A 77 36.23 -32.25 8.09
CA ALA A 77 35.34 -31.22 7.59
C ALA A 77 34.06 -31.23 8.43
N SER A 78 33.97 -30.31 9.40
CA SER A 78 32.72 -29.96 10.05
C SER A 78 31.87 -29.23 9.03
N TYR A 79 30.91 -29.92 8.44
CA TYR A 79 29.83 -29.24 7.74
C TYR A 79 29.10 -28.40 8.79
N SER A 80 29.40 -27.10 8.78
CA SER A 80 28.65 -26.15 9.57
C SER A 80 27.23 -26.15 9.02
N THR A 81 26.26 -26.58 9.84
CA THR A 81 24.84 -26.31 9.63
C THR A 81 24.58 -24.85 9.99
N VAL A 82 25.23 -23.92 9.29
CA VAL A 82 24.77 -22.53 9.30
C VAL A 82 23.35 -22.63 8.76
N ALA A 83 22.36 -22.33 9.60
CA ALA A 83 21.00 -22.13 9.15
C ALA A 83 21.07 -21.24 7.89
N PRO A 84 20.41 -21.61 6.78
CA PRO A 84 20.50 -20.81 5.57
C PRO A 84 20.23 -19.36 5.96
N ALA A 85 21.15 -18.46 5.62
CA ALA A 85 20.99 -17.04 5.88
C ALA A 85 19.58 -16.64 5.41
N ILE A 86 18.83 -15.95 6.27
CA ILE A 86 17.49 -15.46 5.92
C ILE A 86 17.68 -14.69 4.61
N SER A 87 17.13 -15.21 3.52
CA SER A 87 17.22 -14.53 2.24
C SER A 87 16.29 -13.33 2.33
N GLU A 88 16.85 -12.12 2.36
CA GLU A 88 16.05 -10.91 2.30
C GLU A 88 15.37 -10.80 0.92
N PRO A 89 14.11 -10.34 0.87
CA PRO A 89 13.41 -10.15 -0.40
C PRO A 89 13.97 -8.95 -1.18
N ILE A 90 13.81 -8.98 -2.51
CA ILE A 90 13.87 -7.78 -3.34
C ILE A 90 12.51 -7.09 -3.24
N ILE A 91 12.50 -5.81 -2.87
CA ILE A 91 11.26 -5.03 -2.68
C ILE A 91 11.27 -3.88 -3.68
N HIS A 92 10.18 -3.76 -4.43
CA HIS A 92 9.88 -2.60 -5.26
C HIS A 92 8.67 -1.87 -4.66
N ASP A 93 8.84 -0.62 -4.28
CA ASP A 93 7.78 0.27 -3.81
C ASP A 93 7.30 1.19 -4.95
N ILE A 94 5.99 1.20 -5.20
CA ILE A 94 5.35 1.99 -6.26
C ILE A 94 4.28 2.86 -5.62
N PHE A 95 4.51 4.17 -5.60
CA PHE A 95 3.53 5.13 -5.09
C PHE A 95 2.46 5.44 -6.13
N GLU A 96 1.20 5.41 -5.71
CA GLU A 96 0.04 5.86 -6.46
C GLU A 96 -0.40 7.24 -5.95
N ASP A 97 -0.28 8.27 -6.80
CA ASP A 97 -0.41 9.67 -6.38
C ASP A 97 -1.85 10.10 -6.06
N VAL A 98 -2.87 9.43 -6.61
CA VAL A 98 -4.28 9.84 -6.52
C VAL A 98 -4.92 9.44 -5.19
N THR A 99 -4.56 8.28 -4.66
CA THR A 99 -5.02 7.74 -3.37
C THR A 99 -3.92 7.74 -2.31
N CYS A 100 -2.68 8.09 -2.72
CA CYS A 100 -1.49 8.13 -1.87
C CYS A 100 -1.09 6.75 -1.34
N THR A 101 -1.42 5.71 -2.10
CA THR A 101 -1.25 4.31 -1.72
C THR A 101 0.12 3.82 -2.17
N TRP A 102 0.79 3.10 -1.29
CA TRP A 102 1.96 2.32 -1.65
C TRP A 102 1.55 0.92 -2.08
N GLN A 103 2.03 0.53 -3.25
CA GLN A 103 1.90 -0.81 -3.79
C GLN A 103 3.27 -1.47 -3.79
N TYR A 104 3.34 -2.76 -3.51
CA TYR A 104 4.63 -3.45 -3.40
C TYR A 104 4.72 -4.67 -4.30
N VAL A 105 5.89 -4.87 -4.93
CA VAL A 105 6.30 -6.16 -5.50
C VAL A 105 7.42 -6.71 -4.63
N VAL A 106 7.19 -7.88 -4.02
CA VAL A 106 8.12 -8.53 -3.09
C VAL A 106 8.56 -9.84 -3.70
N ALA A 107 9.82 -9.95 -4.08
CA ALA A 107 10.35 -11.07 -4.84
C ALA A 107 11.45 -11.83 -4.10
N ASP A 108 11.40 -13.15 -4.22
CA ASP A 108 12.48 -14.04 -3.84
C ASP A 108 13.66 -13.88 -4.82
N PRO A 109 14.85 -13.42 -4.37
CA PRO A 109 16.01 -13.24 -5.24
C PRO A 109 16.53 -14.55 -5.83
N VAL A 110 16.20 -15.71 -5.23
CA VAL A 110 16.68 -17.02 -5.67
C VAL A 110 15.76 -17.63 -6.72
N THR A 111 14.45 -17.68 -6.44
CA THR A 111 13.48 -18.36 -7.32
C THR A 111 12.77 -17.43 -8.29
N LEU A 112 12.93 -16.11 -8.14
CA LEU A 112 12.17 -15.08 -8.86
C LEU A 112 10.65 -15.19 -8.67
N THR A 113 10.20 -15.96 -7.69
CA THR A 113 8.79 -15.98 -7.29
C THR A 113 8.48 -14.70 -6.52
N ALA A 114 7.36 -14.05 -6.84
CA ALA A 114 6.97 -12.79 -6.22
C ALA A 114 5.56 -12.81 -5.63
N ALA A 115 5.30 -11.84 -4.77
CA ALA A 115 3.98 -11.42 -4.34
C ALA A 115 3.77 -9.93 -4.68
N ILE A 116 2.52 -9.56 -4.95
CA ILE A 116 2.09 -8.17 -5.05
C ILE A 116 1.27 -7.84 -3.80
N VAL A 117 1.50 -6.69 -3.17
CA VAL A 117 0.76 -6.26 -1.96
C VAL A 117 0.01 -4.95 -2.25
N ASP A 118 -1.27 -4.91 -1.85
CA ASP A 118 -2.20 -3.76 -1.91
C ASP A 118 -2.25 -3.05 -3.28
N PRO A 119 -2.51 -3.77 -4.40
CA PRO A 119 -2.49 -3.17 -5.73
C PRO A 119 -3.70 -2.26 -6.02
N VAL A 120 -3.48 -1.15 -6.72
CA VAL A 120 -4.51 -0.13 -7.00
C VAL A 120 -5.08 -0.27 -8.41
N LEU A 121 -6.42 -0.27 -8.49
CA LEU A 121 -7.21 -0.05 -9.69
C LEU A 121 -7.66 1.41 -9.74
N ASP A 122 -7.28 2.13 -10.79
CA ASP A 122 -7.58 3.56 -10.88
C ASP A 122 -9.08 3.79 -11.01
N PHE A 123 -9.59 4.77 -10.26
CA PHE A 123 -10.98 5.18 -10.35
C PHE A 123 -11.11 6.70 -10.23
N ASP A 124 -11.70 7.32 -11.26
CA ASP A 124 -12.08 8.73 -11.21
C ASP A 124 -13.53 8.87 -10.71
N PRO A 125 -13.80 9.45 -9.53
CA PRO A 125 -15.15 9.59 -9.01
C PRO A 125 -16.02 10.58 -9.80
N VAL A 126 -15.43 11.46 -10.61
CA VAL A 126 -16.19 12.44 -11.43
C VAL A 126 -16.73 11.78 -12.68
N SER A 127 -15.83 11.19 -13.50
CA SER A 127 -16.26 10.50 -14.72
C SER A 127 -16.83 9.09 -14.45
N ARG A 128 -16.46 8.49 -13.31
CA ARG A 128 -16.65 7.07 -12.96
C ARG A 128 -15.85 6.12 -13.85
N ALA A 129 -14.80 6.63 -14.48
CA ALA A 129 -13.90 5.82 -15.31
C ALA A 129 -13.01 4.93 -14.44
N ILE A 130 -12.83 3.69 -14.90
CA ILE A 130 -11.84 2.75 -14.40
C ILE A 130 -10.70 2.70 -15.41
N THR A 131 -9.47 2.86 -14.93
CA THR A 131 -8.25 2.62 -15.73
C THR A 131 -7.30 1.69 -14.98
N THR A 132 -6.29 1.19 -15.67
CA THR A 132 -5.36 0.18 -15.15
C THR A 132 -3.93 0.69 -15.08
N ASN A 133 -3.70 1.99 -15.21
CA ASN A 133 -2.37 2.57 -15.31
C ASN A 133 -1.50 2.21 -14.10
N SER A 134 -2.08 2.24 -12.88
CA SER A 134 -1.36 1.86 -11.66
C SER A 134 -1.03 0.37 -11.61
N ALA A 135 -2.01 -0.49 -11.87
CA ALA A 135 -1.80 -1.94 -11.96
C ALA A 135 -0.80 -2.34 -13.07
N ASP A 136 -0.81 -1.64 -14.21
CA ASP A 136 0.09 -1.90 -15.34
C ASP A 136 1.55 -1.51 -15.03
N LYS A 137 1.79 -0.57 -14.11
CA LYS A 137 3.15 -0.31 -13.58
C LYS A 137 3.68 -1.53 -12.82
N LEU A 138 2.85 -2.20 -12.02
CA LEU A 138 3.23 -3.43 -11.32
C LEU A 138 3.54 -4.56 -12.30
N LEU A 139 2.71 -4.75 -13.33
CA LEU A 139 2.98 -5.72 -14.40
C LEU A 139 4.30 -5.41 -15.14
N SER A 140 4.62 -4.14 -15.34
CA SER A 140 5.87 -3.72 -15.97
C SER A 140 7.07 -4.13 -15.11
N VAL A 141 7.04 -3.85 -13.79
CA VAL A 141 8.09 -4.30 -12.85
C VAL A 141 8.24 -5.82 -12.87
N VAL A 142 7.13 -6.56 -12.82
CA VAL A 142 7.13 -8.03 -12.86
C VAL A 142 7.80 -8.54 -14.13
N LYS A 143 7.43 -7.98 -15.28
CA LYS A 143 7.97 -8.38 -16.59
C LYS A 143 9.44 -8.04 -16.76
N GLU A 144 9.84 -6.83 -16.40
CA GLU A 144 11.21 -6.33 -16.53
C GLU A 144 12.21 -7.15 -15.71
N ASN A 145 11.77 -7.65 -14.55
CA ASN A 145 12.61 -8.45 -13.65
C ASN A 145 12.44 -9.96 -13.83
N GLY A 146 11.57 -10.41 -14.75
CA GLY A 146 11.34 -11.84 -15.01
C GLY A 146 10.70 -12.58 -13.83
N TYR A 147 9.89 -11.90 -13.01
CA TYR A 147 9.25 -12.51 -11.85
C TYR A 147 8.08 -13.39 -12.24
N LYS A 148 7.86 -14.45 -11.45
CA LYS A 148 6.63 -15.24 -11.45
C LYS A 148 5.81 -14.90 -10.20
N VAL A 149 4.75 -14.12 -10.35
CA VAL A 149 3.86 -13.76 -9.26
C VAL A 149 3.04 -14.97 -8.86
N SER A 150 3.15 -15.35 -7.59
CA SER A 150 2.41 -16.45 -6.96
C SER A 150 1.21 -16.00 -6.14
N ARG A 151 1.24 -14.75 -5.66
CA ARG A 151 0.26 -14.21 -4.73
C ARG A 151 -0.02 -12.74 -5.00
N ILE A 152 -1.27 -12.35 -4.82
CA ILE A 152 -1.70 -10.97 -4.71
C ILE A 152 -2.33 -10.84 -3.34
N LEU A 153 -1.81 -9.95 -2.50
CA LEU A 153 -2.08 -9.91 -1.08
C LEU A 153 -2.71 -8.57 -0.72
N GLU A 154 -3.80 -8.63 0.04
CA GLU A 154 -4.45 -7.46 0.63
C GLU A 154 -4.16 -7.45 2.13
N THR A 155 -3.78 -6.29 2.67
CA THR A 155 -3.64 -6.10 4.11
C THR A 155 -5.00 -5.97 4.80
N HIS A 156 -5.97 -5.35 4.12
CA HIS A 156 -7.34 -5.17 4.60
C HIS A 156 -8.28 -4.79 3.46
N ALA A 157 -9.60 -4.74 3.72
CA ALA A 157 -10.55 -4.13 2.80
C ALA A 157 -10.40 -2.60 2.76
N HIS A 158 -9.63 -2.10 1.79
CA HIS A 158 -9.32 -0.68 1.65
C HIS A 158 -10.56 0.20 1.44
N ALA A 159 -10.55 1.39 2.02
CA ALA A 159 -11.65 2.37 1.96
C ALA A 159 -11.34 3.57 1.06
N ASP A 160 -10.12 3.69 0.58
CA ASP A 160 -9.58 4.88 -0.08
C ASP A 160 -9.27 4.63 -1.57
N HIS A 161 -9.10 3.38 -1.99
CA HIS A 161 -8.86 2.96 -3.38
C HIS A 161 -9.56 1.64 -3.72
N LEU A 162 -9.76 1.35 -5.01
CA LEU A 162 -10.24 0.06 -5.48
C LEU A 162 -9.04 -0.88 -5.64
N THR A 163 -9.11 -2.12 -5.17
CA THR A 163 -8.04 -3.10 -5.44
C THR A 163 -8.03 -3.54 -6.90
N ALA A 164 -6.84 -3.66 -7.48
CA ALA A 164 -6.61 -4.28 -8.79
C ALA A 164 -6.40 -5.79 -8.73
N ALA A 165 -6.62 -6.46 -7.58
CA ALA A 165 -6.30 -7.87 -7.42
C ALA A 165 -6.94 -8.79 -8.48
N SER A 166 -8.24 -8.66 -8.72
CA SER A 166 -8.91 -9.46 -9.76
C SER A 166 -8.39 -9.17 -11.17
N TYR A 167 -8.06 -7.91 -11.48
CA TYR A 167 -7.47 -7.53 -12.77
C TYR A 167 -6.08 -8.17 -12.94
N LEU A 168 -5.21 -8.02 -11.95
CA LEU A 168 -3.86 -8.56 -11.95
C LEU A 168 -3.86 -10.08 -12.01
N GLN A 169 -4.73 -10.76 -11.25
CA GLN A 169 -4.83 -12.22 -11.28
C GLN A 169 -5.14 -12.72 -12.69
N LYS A 170 -6.11 -12.09 -13.37
CA LYS A 170 -6.45 -12.44 -14.75
C LYS A 170 -5.27 -12.20 -15.70
N ARG A 171 -4.68 -10.99 -15.67
CA ARG A 171 -3.57 -10.61 -16.55
C ARG A 171 -2.35 -11.51 -16.36
N LEU A 172 -1.97 -11.78 -15.12
CA LEU A 172 -0.87 -12.67 -14.78
C LEU A 172 -1.19 -14.13 -15.12
N GLY A 173 -2.45 -14.57 -15.00
CA GLY A 173 -2.88 -15.88 -15.48
C GLY A 173 -2.61 -16.06 -16.98
N ASP A 174 -2.97 -15.05 -17.78
CA ASP A 174 -2.74 -15.06 -19.23
C ASP A 174 -1.23 -15.01 -19.56
N GLU A 175 -0.46 -14.16 -18.86
CA GLU A 175 0.97 -13.92 -19.14
C GLU A 175 1.90 -15.01 -18.58
N GLN A 176 1.50 -15.73 -17.54
CA GLN A 176 2.30 -16.77 -16.86
C GLN A 176 1.89 -18.21 -17.27
N GLY A 177 1.36 -18.37 -18.49
CA GLY A 177 1.06 -19.69 -19.06
C GLY A 177 -0.08 -20.42 -18.35
N GLY A 178 -1.09 -19.69 -17.89
CA GLY A 178 -2.27 -20.23 -17.20
C GLY A 178 -2.12 -20.38 -15.69
N PHE A 179 -0.94 -20.11 -15.12
CA PHE A 179 -0.76 -20.10 -13.68
C PHE A 179 -1.39 -18.84 -13.06
N GLN A 180 -2.49 -19.03 -12.33
CA GLN A 180 -3.18 -17.94 -11.64
C GLN A 180 -2.59 -17.71 -10.24
N PRO A 181 -2.07 -16.51 -9.93
CA PRO A 181 -1.68 -16.19 -8.56
C PRO A 181 -2.89 -16.18 -7.63
N SER A 182 -2.72 -16.63 -6.39
CA SER A 182 -3.80 -16.61 -5.40
C SER A 182 -4.04 -15.18 -4.89
N ILE A 183 -5.29 -14.71 -4.86
CA ILE A 183 -5.67 -13.50 -4.13
C ILE A 183 -5.88 -13.86 -2.65
N GLY A 184 -5.13 -13.23 -1.76
CA GLY A 184 -5.12 -13.53 -0.33
C GLY A 184 -5.46 -12.32 0.55
N ILE A 185 -6.17 -12.58 1.65
CA ILE A 185 -6.54 -11.58 2.68
C ILE A 185 -6.75 -12.28 4.03
N GLY A 186 -6.80 -11.54 5.14
CA GLY A 186 -7.10 -12.08 6.47
C GLY A 186 -8.50 -12.68 6.57
N LYS A 187 -8.66 -13.81 7.28
CA LYS A 187 -9.95 -14.54 7.42
C LYS A 187 -11.12 -13.70 7.95
N ARG A 188 -10.85 -12.62 8.67
CA ARG A 188 -11.87 -11.72 9.25
C ARG A 188 -12.56 -10.82 8.23
N ILE A 189 -12.10 -10.83 6.97
CA ILE A 189 -12.77 -10.18 5.85
C ILE A 189 -14.27 -10.55 5.78
N GLY A 190 -14.65 -11.78 6.18
CA GLY A 190 -16.05 -12.21 6.17
C GLY A 190 -16.99 -11.31 6.99
N GLY A 191 -16.51 -10.74 8.11
CA GLY A 191 -17.29 -9.79 8.91
C GLY A 191 -17.50 -8.47 8.17
N VAL A 192 -16.45 -7.95 7.54
CA VAL A 192 -16.47 -6.72 6.74
C VAL A 192 -17.36 -6.90 5.50
N GLN A 193 -17.22 -8.03 4.80
CA GLN A 193 -18.05 -8.39 3.65
C GLN A 193 -19.53 -8.44 4.01
N LYS A 194 -19.91 -9.07 5.14
CA LYS A 194 -21.31 -9.12 5.59
C LYS A 194 -21.86 -7.73 5.91
N PHE A 195 -21.07 -6.90 6.61
CA PHE A 195 -21.49 -5.54 6.99
C PHE A 195 -21.72 -4.67 5.74
N PHE A 196 -20.73 -4.59 4.85
CA PHE A 196 -20.84 -3.72 3.67
C PHE A 196 -21.70 -4.32 2.57
N GLY A 197 -21.79 -5.64 2.48
CA GLY A 197 -22.74 -6.31 1.60
C GLY A 197 -24.17 -5.94 1.96
N THR A 198 -24.50 -5.94 3.25
CA THR A 198 -25.80 -5.45 3.72
C THR A 198 -25.99 -3.95 3.44
N ARG A 199 -24.97 -3.13 3.76
CA ARG A 199 -25.05 -1.66 3.60
C ARG A 199 -25.26 -1.21 2.17
N TYR A 200 -24.61 -1.87 1.21
CA TYR A 200 -24.66 -1.50 -0.21
C TYR A 200 -25.56 -2.41 -1.03
N GLY A 201 -26.32 -3.33 -0.41
CA GLY A 201 -27.20 -4.25 -1.12
C GLY A 201 -26.44 -5.20 -2.07
N VAL A 202 -25.20 -5.56 -1.73
CA VAL A 202 -24.43 -6.54 -2.50
C VAL A 202 -24.88 -7.95 -2.09
N PRO A 203 -25.35 -8.78 -3.02
CA PRO A 203 -25.71 -10.17 -2.74
C PRO A 203 -24.51 -11.00 -2.23
N GLY A 204 -24.79 -11.95 -1.33
CA GLY A 204 -23.75 -12.76 -0.67
C GLY A 204 -22.90 -13.59 -1.62
N GLU A 205 -23.48 -14.03 -2.72
CA GLU A 205 -22.82 -14.76 -3.79
C GLU A 205 -21.74 -13.94 -4.52
N GLU A 206 -21.84 -12.60 -4.51
CA GLU A 206 -20.85 -11.74 -5.17
C GLU A 206 -19.56 -11.57 -4.35
N TYR A 207 -19.60 -11.84 -3.03
CA TYR A 207 -18.43 -11.67 -2.15
C TYR A 207 -17.99 -12.93 -1.40
N SER A 208 -18.83 -13.96 -1.26
CA SER A 208 -18.52 -15.12 -0.42
C SER A 208 -17.33 -15.97 -0.89
N VAL A 209 -17.03 -16.00 -2.20
CA VAL A 209 -15.95 -16.82 -2.78
C VAL A 209 -15.15 -16.01 -3.80
N VAL A 210 -14.48 -14.96 -3.31
CA VAL A 210 -13.69 -14.03 -4.14
C VAL A 210 -12.20 -13.98 -3.80
N PHE A 211 -11.83 -14.45 -2.62
CA PHE A 211 -10.44 -14.60 -2.19
C PHE A 211 -10.07 -16.08 -2.23
N ASP A 212 -8.96 -16.42 -2.89
CA ASP A 212 -8.46 -17.80 -2.99
C ASP A 212 -7.83 -18.28 -1.69
N LYS A 213 -7.32 -17.33 -0.88
CA LYS A 213 -6.70 -17.61 0.41
C LYS A 213 -7.23 -16.68 1.50
N LEU A 214 -7.91 -17.27 2.48
CA LEU A 214 -8.18 -16.65 3.77
C LEU A 214 -7.06 -17.07 4.74
N PHE A 215 -6.30 -16.10 5.22
CA PHE A 215 -5.21 -16.34 6.16
C PHE A 215 -5.69 -16.39 7.61
N GLU A 216 -5.22 -17.40 8.33
CA GLU A 216 -5.31 -17.45 9.79
C GLU A 216 -4.34 -16.46 10.45
N ASP A 217 -4.59 -16.13 11.72
CA ASP A 217 -3.68 -15.27 12.48
C ASP A 217 -2.35 -15.99 12.64
N GLU A 218 -1.25 -15.25 12.43
CA GLU A 218 0.11 -15.79 12.54
C GLU A 218 0.40 -16.96 11.58
N GLU A 219 -0.43 -17.15 10.54
CA GLU A 219 -0.22 -18.19 9.55
C GLU A 219 1.10 -17.97 8.79
N THR A 220 1.89 -19.03 8.64
CA THR A 220 3.11 -19.02 7.84
C THR A 220 2.85 -19.55 6.44
N PHE A 221 3.53 -18.98 5.45
CA PHE A 221 3.44 -19.38 4.05
C PHE A 221 4.75 -19.08 3.32
N LYS A 222 4.81 -19.49 2.05
CA LYS A 222 5.99 -19.30 1.19
C LYS A 222 5.73 -18.35 0.02
N ILE A 223 6.77 -17.60 -0.34
CA ILE A 223 6.93 -16.89 -1.62
C ILE A 223 8.23 -17.41 -2.23
N GLY A 224 8.13 -18.40 -3.12
CA GLY A 224 9.31 -19.15 -3.55
C GLY A 224 9.95 -19.90 -2.38
N SER A 225 11.20 -19.58 -2.07
CA SER A 225 11.95 -20.08 -0.93
C SER A 225 11.80 -19.22 0.34
N LEU A 226 11.35 -17.96 0.20
CA LEU A 226 11.15 -17.03 1.32
C LEU A 226 10.11 -17.53 2.30
N ASP A 227 10.43 -17.46 3.59
CA ASP A 227 9.46 -17.58 4.68
C ASP A 227 8.70 -16.26 4.85
N ALA A 228 7.38 -16.37 4.86
CA ALA A 228 6.48 -15.27 5.15
C ALA A 228 5.52 -15.67 6.28
N SER A 229 5.08 -14.70 7.06
CA SER A 229 4.03 -14.91 8.05
C SER A 229 3.04 -13.76 8.06
N VAL A 230 1.80 -14.06 8.41
CA VAL A 230 0.76 -13.07 8.69
C VAL A 230 0.97 -12.53 10.11
N MET A 231 0.67 -11.26 10.32
CA MET A 231 0.56 -10.64 11.65
C MET A 231 -0.85 -10.08 11.76
N HIS A 232 -1.64 -10.50 12.75
CA HIS A 232 -2.97 -9.92 12.93
C HIS A 232 -2.89 -8.56 13.65
N LEU A 233 -3.21 -7.50 12.90
CA LEU A 233 -3.00 -6.09 13.29
C LEU A 233 -4.31 -5.27 13.26
N PRO A 234 -5.38 -5.72 13.94
CA PRO A 234 -6.65 -5.01 13.92
C PRO A 234 -6.56 -3.63 14.58
N GLY A 235 -7.52 -2.78 14.30
CA GLY A 235 -7.66 -1.47 14.94
C GLY A 235 -8.10 -0.40 13.96
N HIS A 236 -7.44 -0.33 12.80
CA HIS A 236 -7.95 0.44 11.67
C HIS A 236 -9.23 -0.18 11.12
N THR A 237 -9.17 -1.47 10.80
CA THR A 237 -10.33 -2.32 10.51
C THR A 237 -10.22 -3.64 11.29
N PRO A 238 -11.32 -4.40 11.45
CA PRO A 238 -11.29 -5.71 12.12
C PRO A 238 -10.58 -6.83 11.35
N ASP A 239 -10.45 -6.69 10.03
CA ASP A 239 -9.83 -7.67 9.13
C ASP A 239 -8.36 -7.42 8.85
N HIS A 240 -7.80 -6.32 9.40
CA HIS A 240 -6.46 -5.86 9.11
C HIS A 240 -5.37 -6.86 9.54
N ILE A 241 -4.48 -7.16 8.60
CA ILE A 241 -3.29 -7.96 8.80
C ILE A 241 -2.06 -7.28 8.17
N GLY A 242 -0.88 -7.64 8.67
CA GLY A 242 0.40 -7.35 8.03
C GLY A 242 1.07 -8.63 7.52
N TYR A 243 1.99 -8.48 6.57
CA TYR A 243 2.81 -9.58 6.05
C TYR A 243 4.27 -9.37 6.43
N ARG A 244 4.83 -10.27 7.23
CA ARG A 244 6.25 -10.30 7.57
C ARG A 244 7.00 -11.19 6.58
N ILE A 245 8.03 -10.66 5.94
CA ILE A 245 8.84 -11.34 4.92
C ILE A 245 10.30 -10.94 5.15
N GLY A 246 11.12 -11.85 5.69
CA GLY A 246 12.46 -11.51 6.19
C GLY A 246 12.38 -10.47 7.32
N ASP A 247 13.27 -9.48 7.30
CA ASP A 247 13.30 -8.34 8.23
C ASP A 247 12.39 -7.17 7.79
N ASN A 248 11.28 -7.49 7.10
CA ASN A 248 10.34 -6.51 6.56
C ASN A 248 8.91 -6.86 6.98
N VAL A 249 8.12 -5.86 7.36
CA VAL A 249 6.68 -6.00 7.62
C VAL A 249 5.89 -5.02 6.77
N PHE A 250 5.07 -5.53 5.87
CA PHE A 250 4.09 -4.76 5.11
C PHE A 250 2.85 -4.62 5.98
N CYS A 251 2.69 -3.47 6.64
CA CYS A 251 1.72 -3.28 7.73
C CYS A 251 0.42 -2.61 7.33
N GLY A 252 0.20 -2.32 6.03
CA GLY A 252 -0.96 -1.57 5.56
C GLY A 252 -1.22 -0.31 6.40
N ASP A 253 -2.50 -0.07 6.71
CA ASP A 253 -2.94 1.05 7.53
C ASP A 253 -2.94 0.76 9.05
N SER A 254 -1.81 0.30 9.58
CA SER A 254 -1.59 0.27 11.04
C SER A 254 -0.85 1.53 11.51
N ILE A 255 0.40 1.67 11.06
CA ILE A 255 1.31 2.77 11.35
C ILE A 255 1.68 3.44 10.03
N PHE A 256 1.80 4.77 10.03
CA PHE A 256 2.32 5.53 8.90
C PHE A 256 3.76 5.95 9.19
N HIS A 257 4.41 6.60 8.21
CA HIS A 257 5.76 7.13 8.43
C HIS A 257 5.83 7.95 9.74
N THR A 258 7.00 7.96 10.40
CA THR A 258 7.22 8.49 11.76
C THR A 258 6.65 9.90 11.96
N ASP A 259 6.80 10.77 10.98
CA ASP A 259 6.29 12.14 10.94
C ASP A 259 4.79 12.27 10.61
N ILE A 260 4.04 11.19 10.43
CA ILE A 260 2.59 11.19 10.25
C ILE A 260 1.89 10.55 11.44
N GLY A 261 2.44 9.44 11.95
CA GLY A 261 1.90 8.76 13.11
C GLY A 261 1.16 7.47 12.75
N THR A 262 -0.17 7.45 12.89
CA THR A 262 -1.00 6.24 12.77
C THR A 262 -2.29 6.47 11.98
N ALA A 263 -2.85 5.37 11.50
CA ALA A 263 -4.14 5.34 10.81
C ALA A 263 -5.31 5.78 11.71
N ARG A 264 -6.46 6.06 11.09
CA ARG A 264 -7.74 6.35 11.75
C ARG A 264 -8.39 5.06 12.29
N CYS A 265 -9.27 5.15 13.27
CA CYS A 265 -9.92 4.00 13.93
C CYS A 265 -11.46 4.08 13.94
N ASP A 266 -12.06 4.99 13.19
CA ASP A 266 -13.50 5.26 13.15
C ASP A 266 -14.25 4.49 12.03
N PHE A 267 -13.56 3.57 11.36
CA PHE A 267 -14.20 2.58 10.50
C PHE A 267 -15.16 1.70 11.33
N PRO A 268 -16.25 1.15 10.76
CA PRO A 268 -17.10 0.20 11.47
C PRO A 268 -16.31 -1.00 12.05
N GLY A 269 -16.23 -1.06 13.39
CA GLY A 269 -15.45 -2.06 14.12
C GLY A 269 -13.98 -1.70 14.37
N GLY A 270 -13.54 -0.52 13.94
CA GLY A 270 -12.24 0.05 14.32
C GLY A 270 -12.19 0.44 15.80
N SER A 271 -10.98 0.49 16.35
CA SER A 271 -10.73 0.73 17.77
C SER A 271 -9.33 1.27 18.00
N ALA A 272 -9.21 2.45 18.59
CA ALA A 272 -7.92 3.05 18.93
C ALA A 272 -7.13 2.23 19.96
N SER A 273 -7.80 1.64 20.95
CA SER A 273 -7.16 0.75 21.93
C SER A 273 -6.60 -0.50 21.24
N THR A 274 -7.36 -1.09 20.32
CA THR A 274 -6.90 -2.25 19.55
C THR A 274 -5.76 -1.88 18.60
N LEU A 275 -5.80 -0.71 17.95
CA LEU A 275 -4.71 -0.23 17.11
C LEU A 275 -3.44 0.01 17.93
N PHE A 276 -3.55 0.54 19.15
CA PHE A 276 -2.41 0.71 20.04
C PHE A 276 -1.73 -0.63 20.33
N GLN A 277 -2.51 -1.66 20.67
CA GLN A 277 -1.99 -3.02 20.91
C GLN A 277 -1.31 -3.60 19.65
N SER A 278 -1.93 -3.45 18.48
CA SER A 278 -1.37 -3.93 17.21
C SER A 278 -0.07 -3.21 16.82
N THR A 279 -0.02 -1.89 17.02
CA THR A 279 1.21 -1.13 16.76
C THR A 279 2.29 -1.44 17.77
N HIS A 280 1.97 -1.72 19.03
CA HIS A 280 2.95 -2.22 20.01
C HIS A 280 3.53 -3.58 19.62
N LYS A 281 2.74 -4.52 19.09
CA LYS A 281 3.28 -5.77 18.52
C LYS A 281 4.32 -5.51 17.42
N LEU A 282 4.07 -4.54 16.55
CA LEU A 282 5.04 -4.13 15.51
C LEU A 282 6.31 -3.55 16.14
N LEU A 283 6.17 -2.69 17.14
CA LEU A 283 7.30 -2.03 17.78
C LEU A 283 8.09 -2.96 18.73
N GLU A 284 7.54 -4.10 19.13
CA GLU A 284 8.27 -5.14 19.88
C GLU A 284 9.22 -5.96 19.01
N LEU A 285 9.14 -5.85 17.68
CA LEU A 285 10.08 -6.47 16.76
C LEU A 285 11.50 -5.90 16.91
N PRO A 286 12.54 -6.59 16.38
CA PRO A 286 13.91 -6.07 16.39
C PRO A 286 14.01 -4.69 15.74
N ASP A 287 14.85 -3.83 16.31
CA ASP A 287 15.04 -2.44 15.88
C ASP A 287 15.42 -2.28 14.40
N THR A 288 16.02 -3.31 13.80
CA THR A 288 16.43 -3.34 12.38
C THR A 288 15.28 -3.65 11.41
N VAL A 289 14.15 -4.16 11.90
CA VAL A 289 13.01 -4.51 11.05
C VAL A 289 12.44 -3.25 10.41
N LYS A 290 12.20 -3.32 9.10
CA LYS A 290 11.57 -2.26 8.32
C LYS A 290 10.06 -2.44 8.31
N ILE A 291 9.33 -1.37 8.61
CA ILE A 291 7.88 -1.34 8.53
C ILE A 291 7.49 -0.55 7.27
N TRP A 292 6.89 -1.25 6.31
CA TRP A 292 6.42 -0.74 5.03
C TRP A 292 4.92 -0.39 5.13
N VAL A 293 4.59 0.87 4.87
CA VAL A 293 3.26 1.45 5.20
C VAL A 293 2.29 1.33 4.02
N GLY A 294 0.99 1.29 4.27
CA GLY A 294 -0.02 1.28 3.20
C GLY A 294 -0.14 2.62 2.46
N HIS A 295 0.08 3.73 3.17
CA HIS A 295 -0.06 5.07 2.64
C HIS A 295 1.02 6.01 3.17
N ASP A 296 1.36 7.02 2.39
CA ASP A 296 2.10 8.18 2.88
C ASP A 296 1.41 9.48 2.45
N TYR A 297 1.32 10.43 3.38
CA TYR A 297 0.71 11.74 3.19
C TYR A 297 1.75 12.82 3.54
N PRO A 298 2.74 13.08 2.68
CA PRO A 298 3.88 13.93 2.99
C PRO A 298 3.45 15.27 3.61
N PRO A 299 3.84 15.57 4.87
CA PRO A 299 3.60 16.89 5.44
C PRO A 299 4.32 17.98 4.65
N GLU A 300 3.88 19.22 4.83
CA GLU A 300 4.50 20.37 4.18
C GLU A 300 6.01 20.43 4.47
N GLY A 301 6.81 20.58 3.42
CA GLY A 301 8.27 20.61 3.50
C GLY A 301 8.97 19.26 3.33
N ARG A 302 8.24 18.16 3.13
CA ARG A 302 8.81 16.85 2.81
C ARG A 302 9.03 16.68 1.30
N ASP A 303 10.19 16.16 0.90
CA ASP A 303 10.62 16.05 -0.51
C ASP A 303 9.81 15.04 -1.35
N GLY A 304 9.09 14.13 -0.71
CA GLY A 304 8.27 13.12 -1.37
C GLY A 304 7.79 12.04 -0.41
N PRO A 305 7.04 11.05 -0.92
CA PRO A 305 6.56 9.95 -0.11
C PRO A 305 7.72 9.01 0.27
N VAL A 306 7.63 8.41 1.45
CA VAL A 306 8.60 7.45 2.00
C VAL A 306 7.86 6.19 2.41
N ALA A 307 8.20 5.06 1.79
CA ALA A 307 7.47 3.80 1.92
C ALA A 307 7.68 3.08 3.27
N TRP A 308 8.79 3.34 3.97
CA TRP A 308 9.12 2.61 5.20
C TRP A 308 9.95 3.43 6.18
N ALA A 309 9.90 3.03 7.46
CA ALA A 309 10.84 3.40 8.49
C ALA A 309 11.17 2.18 9.36
N SER A 310 12.30 2.18 10.07
CA SER A 310 12.64 1.05 10.94
C SER A 310 11.84 1.09 12.24
N VAL A 311 11.72 -0.05 12.92
CA VAL A 311 11.16 -0.13 14.28
C VAL A 311 11.85 0.87 15.21
N LYS A 312 13.19 1.00 15.11
CA LYS A 312 13.96 1.99 15.86
C LYS A 312 13.48 3.42 15.61
N ASP A 313 13.30 3.79 14.34
CA ASP A 313 12.86 5.13 13.96
C ASP A 313 11.45 5.41 14.49
N HIS A 314 10.55 4.43 14.42
CA HIS A 314 9.20 4.59 14.99
C HIS A 314 9.22 4.76 16.51
N LYS A 315 10.02 3.98 17.24
CA LYS A 315 10.18 4.16 18.70
C LYS A 315 10.73 5.53 19.06
N ALA A 316 11.63 6.08 18.25
CA ALA A 316 12.25 7.37 18.53
C ALA A 316 11.37 8.56 18.11
N GLU A 317 10.70 8.46 16.96
CA GLU A 317 10.21 9.63 16.22
C GLU A 317 8.72 9.58 15.86
N ASN A 318 8.02 8.43 16.02
CA ASN A 318 6.62 8.37 15.62
C ASN A 318 5.78 9.39 16.40
N LYS A 319 5.10 10.29 15.68
CA LYS A 319 4.33 11.40 16.28
C LYS A 319 3.26 10.95 17.27
N HIS A 320 2.73 9.74 17.13
CA HIS A 320 1.68 9.19 18.00
C HIS A 320 2.18 8.07 18.91
N LEU A 321 3.30 7.42 18.61
CA LEU A 321 3.74 6.16 19.24
C LEU A 321 5.20 6.17 19.75
N LYS A 322 5.88 7.33 19.73
CA LYS A 322 7.23 7.41 20.28
C LYS A 322 7.28 6.89 21.72
N ALA A 323 8.43 6.36 22.11
CA ALA A 323 8.63 5.75 23.42
C ALA A 323 8.16 6.66 24.57
N GLY A 324 7.35 6.09 25.47
CA GLY A 324 6.78 6.78 26.63
C GLY A 324 5.33 7.21 26.48
N VAL A 325 4.73 7.15 25.29
CA VAL A 325 3.29 7.37 25.10
C VAL A 325 2.50 6.21 25.73
N THR A 326 1.51 6.51 26.56
CA THR A 326 0.61 5.49 27.14
C THR A 326 -0.57 5.15 26.23
N GLU A 327 -1.25 4.04 26.49
CA GLU A 327 -2.46 3.66 25.75
C GLU A 327 -3.55 4.73 25.89
N GLU A 328 -3.73 5.28 27.09
CA GLU A 328 -4.73 6.32 27.36
C GLU A 328 -4.45 7.61 26.57
N GLU A 329 -3.19 8.04 26.53
CA GLU A 329 -2.76 9.21 25.75
C GLU A 329 -3.00 8.98 24.25
N PHE A 330 -2.63 7.80 23.75
CA PHE A 330 -2.86 7.43 22.35
C PHE A 330 -4.34 7.39 21.99
N VAL A 331 -5.17 6.73 22.79
CA VAL A 331 -6.61 6.59 22.57
C VAL A 331 -7.28 7.96 22.59
N ALA A 332 -6.93 8.83 23.55
CA ALA A 332 -7.45 10.19 23.61
C ALA A 332 -7.07 11.02 22.37
N LEU A 333 -5.80 10.95 21.95
CA LEU A 333 -5.31 11.60 20.74
C LEU A 333 -6.05 11.11 19.50
N ARG A 334 -6.18 9.78 19.35
CA ARG A 334 -6.72 9.15 18.15
C ARG A 334 -8.21 9.44 18.00
N ASN A 335 -8.98 9.28 19.08
CA ASN A 335 -10.42 9.57 19.08
C ASN A 335 -10.70 11.05 18.79
N LYS A 336 -9.91 11.96 19.37
CA LYS A 336 -10.04 13.41 19.09
C LYS A 336 -9.75 13.72 17.63
N ARG A 337 -8.72 13.10 17.05
CA ARG A 337 -8.34 13.31 15.65
C ARG A 337 -9.39 12.73 14.71
N ASP A 338 -9.88 11.52 14.97
CA ASP A 338 -10.91 10.85 14.15
C ASP A 338 -12.21 11.64 14.07
N ALA A 339 -12.66 12.22 15.19
CA ALA A 339 -13.84 13.09 15.23
C ALA A 339 -13.75 14.34 14.32
N GLY A 340 -12.53 14.73 13.93
CA GLY A 340 -12.28 15.87 13.03
C GLY A 340 -12.08 15.49 11.57
N LEU A 341 -12.07 14.19 11.22
CA LEU A 341 -11.81 13.74 9.85
C LEU A 341 -13.10 13.61 9.03
N GLY A 342 -13.02 13.97 7.74
CA GLY A 342 -14.06 13.61 6.77
C GLY A 342 -14.02 12.12 6.41
N GLU A 343 -15.09 11.64 5.77
CA GLU A 343 -15.09 10.32 5.14
C GLU A 343 -14.03 10.25 4.02
N PRO A 344 -13.37 9.09 3.80
CA PRO A 344 -12.50 8.90 2.65
C PRO A 344 -13.23 9.18 1.34
N ARG A 345 -12.53 9.83 0.40
CA ARG A 345 -13.10 10.29 -0.88
C ARG A 345 -13.75 9.18 -1.70
N LEU A 346 -13.22 7.97 -1.63
CA LEU A 346 -13.70 6.80 -2.38
C LEU A 346 -14.37 5.74 -1.50
N LEU A 347 -14.73 6.05 -0.24
CA LEU A 347 -15.25 5.09 0.75
C LEU A 347 -16.31 4.14 0.19
N HIS A 348 -17.31 4.69 -0.49
CA HIS A 348 -18.43 3.89 -0.97
C HIS A 348 -18.07 3.04 -2.18
N GLN A 349 -17.25 3.57 -3.09
CA GLN A 349 -16.86 2.90 -4.32
C GLN A 349 -15.85 1.78 -4.02
N SER A 350 -14.82 2.08 -3.23
CA SER A 350 -13.78 1.14 -2.81
C SER A 350 -14.38 -0.06 -2.10
N LEU A 351 -15.19 0.14 -1.06
CA LEU A 351 -15.72 -0.97 -0.26
C LEU A 351 -16.66 -1.88 -1.06
N GLN A 352 -17.40 -1.37 -2.03
CA GLN A 352 -18.23 -2.22 -2.89
C GLN A 352 -17.39 -3.15 -3.78
N VAL A 353 -16.25 -2.68 -4.26
CA VAL A 353 -15.36 -3.46 -5.14
C VAL A 353 -14.44 -4.37 -4.33
N ASN A 354 -13.92 -3.89 -3.21
CA ASN A 354 -12.90 -4.57 -2.42
C ASN A 354 -13.49 -5.77 -1.66
N ILE A 355 -14.74 -5.68 -1.19
CA ILE A 355 -15.42 -6.85 -0.60
C ILE A 355 -15.65 -7.97 -1.64
N ARG A 356 -15.64 -7.64 -2.93
CA ARG A 356 -15.72 -8.59 -4.05
C ARG A 356 -14.33 -9.04 -4.55
N GLY A 357 -13.26 -8.83 -3.77
CA GLY A 357 -11.89 -9.21 -4.17
C GLY A 357 -11.41 -8.47 -5.43
N GLY A 358 -11.86 -7.24 -5.65
CA GLY A 358 -11.53 -6.44 -6.84
C GLY A 358 -12.41 -6.72 -8.06
N ARG A 359 -13.39 -7.63 -7.95
CA ARG A 359 -14.36 -7.87 -9.03
C ARG A 359 -15.36 -6.72 -9.08
N LEU A 360 -15.57 -6.17 -10.27
CA LEU A 360 -16.62 -5.16 -10.48
C LEU A 360 -18.01 -5.77 -10.32
N PRO A 361 -19.02 -4.98 -9.88
CA PRO A 361 -20.41 -5.42 -9.80
C PRO A 361 -20.86 -6.08 -11.10
N LEU A 362 -21.65 -7.15 -11.00
CA LEU A 362 -22.25 -7.78 -12.19
C LEU A 362 -23.05 -6.76 -13.01
N PRO A 363 -23.05 -6.87 -14.35
CA PRO A 363 -23.91 -6.02 -15.17
C PRO A 363 -25.40 -6.25 -14.86
N ASN A 364 -26.19 -5.18 -14.86
CA ASN A 364 -27.65 -5.26 -14.81
C ASN A 364 -28.23 -5.78 -16.14
N ASP A 365 -29.56 -5.89 -16.24
CA ASP A 365 -30.27 -6.34 -17.46
C ASP A 365 -30.01 -5.48 -18.71
N ARG A 366 -29.43 -4.27 -18.54
CA ARG A 366 -29.02 -3.37 -19.61
C ARG A 366 -27.53 -3.45 -19.95
N GLY A 367 -26.78 -4.33 -19.27
CA GLY A 367 -25.34 -4.48 -19.45
C GLY A 367 -24.50 -3.43 -18.71
N GLU A 368 -25.10 -2.62 -17.83
CA GLU A 368 -24.41 -1.57 -17.09
C GLU A 368 -23.95 -2.08 -15.72
N ARG A 369 -22.76 -1.67 -15.27
CA ARG A 369 -22.27 -1.94 -13.91
C ARG A 369 -22.53 -0.72 -13.04
N MET A 370 -23.14 -0.92 -11.88
CA MET A 370 -23.60 0.17 -11.02
C MET A 370 -22.97 0.06 -9.62
N LEU A 371 -22.57 1.21 -9.07
CA LEU A 371 -22.20 1.36 -7.67
C LEU A 371 -23.31 2.13 -6.95
N LEU A 372 -23.65 1.69 -5.75
CA LEU A 372 -24.68 2.30 -4.92
C LEU A 372 -24.04 3.19 -3.84
N THR A 373 -24.40 4.46 -3.83
CA THR A 373 -23.93 5.41 -2.82
C THR A 373 -25.10 5.80 -1.92
N PRO A 374 -25.01 5.58 -0.60
CA PRO A 374 -26.05 6.00 0.32
C PRO A 374 -26.15 7.52 0.37
N LEU A 375 -27.38 8.03 0.38
CA LEU A 375 -27.61 9.47 0.58
C LEU A 375 -27.41 9.82 2.06
N ASN A 376 -26.68 10.90 2.33
CA ASN A 376 -26.61 11.49 3.66
C ASN A 376 -27.77 12.49 3.82
N THR A 377 -28.82 12.09 4.54
CA THR A 377 -30.00 12.91 4.81
C THR A 377 -29.97 13.58 6.19
N ARG A 378 -28.86 13.48 6.94
CA ARG A 378 -28.77 14.12 8.25
C ARG A 378 -28.86 15.63 8.11
N GLY A 379 -29.84 16.24 8.79
CA GLY A 379 -30.08 17.68 8.72
C GLY A 379 -30.84 18.13 7.47
N ALA A 380 -31.28 17.21 6.60
CA ALA A 380 -32.23 17.54 5.55
C ALA A 380 -33.65 17.53 6.15
N GLU A 381 -34.27 18.71 6.24
CA GLU A 381 -35.71 18.84 6.43
C GLU A 381 -36.33 19.11 5.06
N TRP A 382 -37.11 18.14 4.56
CA TRP A 382 -37.89 18.29 3.32
C TRP A 382 -39.27 17.67 3.46
#